data_AF-A0A8I1I891-F1
#
_entry.id   AF-A0A8I1I891-F1
#
_cell.length_a   1.000
_cell.length_b   1.000
_cell.length_c   1.000
_cell.angle_alpha   90.00
_cell.angle_beta   90.00
_cell.angle_gamma   90.00
#
_symmetry.space_group_name_H-M   'P 1'
#
loop_
_entity.id
_entity.type
_entity.pdbx_description
1 polymer ?
#
loop_
_entity_poly.entity_id
_entity_poly.type
_entity_poly.pdbx_seq_one_letter_code
_entity_poly.pdbx_strand_id
1 'polypeptide(L)'
;MNVANLTPSDYEWVDKDGNKLDKVPTDAGTYYIALTQAGVKQLQKDNPNYKVSESGQFAYVIAKVEINGSYEGTSTAQDAKIYRNAVVDEVTGKVTYGAWSTGNWGPFTTPTIDGYTPTIASIATKPVTYGTDPESVDITYTPNAQTTNIIYKDEDGQTIKTDKVDGKTDETVDVHSTIPAG
;
A
#
# COMPACT_ATOMS: atom_id res chain seq x y z
N MET A 1 -33.08 -1.16 -23.03
CA MET A 1 -31.72 -0.98 -23.58
C MET A 1 -31.02 -2.33 -23.64
N ASN A 2 -30.54 -2.73 -24.81
CA ASN A 2 -29.75 -3.93 -25.05
C ASN A 2 -28.25 -3.59 -24.99
N VAL A 3 -27.49 -4.29 -24.16
CA VAL A 3 -26.03 -4.11 -23.99
C VAL A 3 -25.25 -5.39 -24.26
N ALA A 4 -25.91 -6.44 -24.74
CA ALA A 4 -25.33 -7.79 -24.83
C ALA A 4 -24.18 -7.94 -25.83
N ASN A 5 -24.10 -7.05 -26.84
CA ASN A 5 -23.04 -7.10 -27.86
C ASN A 5 -21.87 -6.15 -27.54
N LEU A 6 -21.88 -5.47 -26.38
CA LEU A 6 -20.71 -4.73 -25.92
C LEU A 6 -19.66 -5.70 -25.40
N THR A 7 -18.42 -5.45 -25.78
CA THR A 7 -17.24 -6.24 -25.45
C THR A 7 -16.25 -5.38 -24.65
N PRO A 8 -15.23 -5.97 -24.00
CA PRO A 8 -14.21 -5.19 -23.32
C PRO A 8 -13.50 -4.16 -24.20
N SER A 9 -13.37 -4.39 -25.52
CA SER A 9 -12.78 -3.42 -26.47
C SER A 9 -13.68 -2.22 -26.79
N ASP A 10 -14.97 -2.29 -26.44
CA ASP A 10 -15.89 -1.17 -26.55
C ASP A 10 -15.73 -0.17 -25.41
N TYR A 11 -14.87 -0.47 -24.45
CA TYR A 11 -14.52 0.38 -23.32
C TYR A 11 -13.06 0.77 -23.35
N GLU A 12 -12.75 1.93 -22.79
CA GLU A 12 -11.39 2.38 -22.57
C GLU A 12 -11.24 3.01 -21.20
N TRP A 13 -10.02 2.89 -20.65
CA TRP A 13 -9.62 3.62 -19.46
C TRP A 13 -9.26 5.05 -19.87
N VAL A 14 -9.73 6.02 -19.11
CA VAL A 14 -9.35 7.42 -19.24
C VAL A 14 -8.89 7.96 -17.89
N ASP A 15 -7.99 8.94 -17.92
CA ASP A 15 -7.55 9.66 -16.73
C ASP A 15 -8.62 10.62 -16.20
N LYS A 16 -8.29 11.37 -15.14
CA LYS A 16 -9.19 12.34 -14.52
C LYS A 16 -9.66 13.46 -15.46
N ASP A 17 -8.91 13.72 -16.52
CA ASP A 17 -9.16 14.78 -17.51
C ASP A 17 -9.87 14.23 -18.76
N GLY A 18 -10.12 12.91 -18.82
CA GLY A 18 -10.77 12.23 -19.92
C GLY A 18 -9.81 11.79 -21.04
N ASN A 19 -8.49 11.89 -20.83
CA ASN A 19 -7.53 11.39 -21.82
C ASN A 19 -7.42 9.87 -21.73
N LYS A 20 -7.40 9.22 -22.90
CA LYS A 20 -7.23 7.77 -23.00
C LYS A 20 -5.91 7.30 -22.38
N LEU A 21 -6.01 6.18 -21.66
CA LEU A 21 -4.88 5.41 -21.14
C LEU A 21 -4.66 4.15 -21.98
N ASP A 22 -3.40 3.88 -22.32
CA ASP A 22 -3.02 2.68 -23.10
C ASP A 22 -2.96 1.40 -22.26
N LYS A 23 -2.95 1.54 -20.93
CA LYS A 23 -2.90 0.43 -19.98
C LYS A 23 -3.92 0.64 -18.87
N VAL A 24 -4.31 -0.47 -18.24
CA VAL A 24 -5.10 -0.43 -17.01
C VAL A 24 -4.30 0.36 -15.95
N PRO A 25 -4.89 1.39 -15.32
CA PRO A 25 -4.20 2.19 -14.32
C PRO A 25 -3.84 1.34 -13.10
N THR A 26 -2.62 1.54 -12.61
CA THR A 26 -2.08 0.89 -11.40
C THR A 26 -1.64 1.89 -10.35
N ASP A 27 -1.53 3.16 -10.71
CA ASP A 27 -1.01 4.20 -9.82
C ASP A 27 -2.14 4.81 -9.00
N ALA A 28 -1.79 5.47 -7.91
CA ALA A 28 -2.79 6.16 -7.10
C ALA A 28 -3.45 7.27 -7.93
N GLY A 29 -4.77 7.34 -7.92
CA GLY A 29 -5.49 8.33 -8.72
C GLY A 29 -6.95 8.01 -8.96
N THR A 30 -7.63 8.96 -9.59
CA THR A 30 -9.00 8.79 -10.10
C THR A 30 -8.95 8.54 -11.60
N TYR A 31 -9.64 7.50 -12.03
CA TYR A 31 -9.73 7.04 -13.40
C TYR A 31 -11.19 6.78 -13.76
N TYR A 32 -11.47 6.70 -15.05
CA TYR A 32 -12.79 6.35 -15.53
C TYR A 32 -12.75 5.26 -16.58
N ILE A 33 -13.80 4.45 -16.61
CA ILE A 33 -14.10 3.58 -17.74
C ILE A 33 -15.16 4.29 -18.58
N ALA A 34 -14.84 4.57 -19.84
CA ALA A 34 -15.72 5.22 -20.81
C ALA A 34 -16.00 4.28 -21.99
N LEU A 35 -17.12 4.47 -22.68
CA LEU A 35 -17.35 3.83 -23.97
C LEU A 35 -16.47 4.47 -25.04
N THR A 36 -15.88 3.65 -25.90
CA THR A 36 -15.22 4.14 -27.11
C THR A 36 -16.27 4.58 -28.15
N GLN A 37 -15.84 5.32 -29.17
CA GLN A 37 -16.73 5.64 -30.30
C GLN A 37 -17.29 4.38 -31.00
N ALA A 38 -16.52 3.28 -31.03
CA ALA A 38 -17.00 2.01 -31.55
C ALA A 38 -18.10 1.42 -30.67
N GLY A 39 -17.90 1.45 -29.35
CA GLY A 39 -18.90 1.02 -28.37
C GLY A 39 -20.19 1.82 -28.45
N VAL A 40 -20.12 3.15 -28.58
CA VAL A 40 -21.31 4.01 -28.78
C VAL A 40 -22.04 3.64 -30.07
N LYS A 41 -21.33 3.40 -31.18
CA LYS A 41 -21.94 2.96 -32.45
C LYS A 41 -22.59 1.59 -32.33
N GLN A 42 -21.96 0.64 -31.66
CA GLN A 42 -22.51 -0.70 -31.43
C GLN A 42 -23.77 -0.61 -30.57
N LEU A 43 -23.73 0.17 -29.49
CA LEU A 43 -24.86 0.40 -28.61
C LEU A 43 -26.04 1.08 -29.33
N GLN A 44 -25.77 2.07 -30.19
CA GLN A 44 -26.79 2.70 -31.04
C GLN A 44 -27.41 1.71 -32.04
N LYS A 45 -26.59 0.83 -32.62
CA LYS A 45 -27.05 -0.20 -33.57
C LYS A 45 -27.98 -1.21 -32.90
N ASP A 46 -27.70 -1.60 -31.67
CA ASP A 46 -28.51 -2.55 -30.91
C ASP A 46 -29.78 -1.92 -30.34
N ASN A 47 -29.85 -0.59 -30.31
CA ASN A 47 -30.94 0.20 -29.74
C ASN A 47 -31.43 1.28 -30.73
N PRO A 48 -31.91 0.91 -31.93
CA PRO A 48 -32.26 1.88 -32.97
C PRO A 48 -33.41 2.83 -32.60
N ASN A 49 -34.24 2.45 -31.62
CA ASN A 49 -35.34 3.28 -31.11
C ASN A 49 -34.90 4.34 -30.09
N TYR A 50 -33.62 4.36 -29.71
CA TYR A 50 -33.03 5.29 -28.74
C TYR A 50 -32.05 6.22 -29.44
N LYS A 51 -31.87 7.43 -28.91
CA LYS A 51 -30.75 8.31 -29.28
C LYS A 51 -29.63 8.11 -28.26
N VAL A 52 -28.62 7.34 -28.64
CA VAL A 52 -27.46 7.07 -27.78
C VAL A 52 -26.43 8.18 -28.00
N SER A 53 -26.11 8.92 -26.94
CA SER A 53 -24.98 9.85 -26.88
C SER A 53 -23.97 9.38 -25.83
N GLU A 54 -22.70 9.80 -25.94
CA GLU A 54 -21.68 9.60 -24.90
C GLU A 54 -22.21 10.11 -23.57
N SER A 55 -22.63 9.21 -22.70
CA SER A 55 -23.20 9.57 -21.41
C SER A 55 -22.99 8.41 -20.44
N GLY A 56 -21.88 8.48 -19.72
CA GLY A 56 -21.56 7.50 -18.68
C GLY A 56 -20.07 7.26 -18.60
N GLN A 57 -19.46 7.78 -17.55
CA GLN A 57 -18.15 7.38 -17.09
C GLN A 57 -18.32 6.63 -15.76
N PHE A 58 -17.75 5.43 -15.67
CA PHE A 58 -17.68 4.72 -14.39
C PHE A 58 -16.44 5.17 -13.65
N ALA A 59 -16.63 5.80 -12.48
CA ALA A 59 -15.52 6.31 -11.69
C ALA A 59 -14.86 5.19 -10.88
N TYR A 60 -13.53 5.17 -10.91
CA TYR A 60 -12.68 4.18 -10.27
C TYR A 60 -11.49 4.88 -9.61
N VAL A 61 -11.25 4.61 -8.33
CA VAL A 61 -10.17 5.24 -7.58
C VAL A 61 -9.25 4.17 -7.00
N ILE A 62 -7.96 4.38 -7.16
CA ILE A 62 -6.89 3.58 -6.56
C ILE A 62 -6.24 4.46 -5.49
N ALA A 63 -6.30 4.03 -4.23
CA ALA A 63 -5.61 4.66 -3.12
C ALA A 63 -4.49 3.73 -2.62
N LYS A 64 -3.31 4.29 -2.34
CA LYS A 64 -2.12 3.52 -1.98
C LYS A 64 -1.57 3.89 -0.62
N VAL A 65 -1.05 2.89 0.09
CA VAL A 65 -0.12 3.09 1.21
C VAL A 65 1.19 2.36 0.91
N GLU A 66 2.30 3.05 1.14
CA GLU A 66 3.65 2.49 1.10
C GLU A 66 4.16 2.27 2.52
N ILE A 67 4.72 1.10 2.79
CA ILE A 67 5.30 0.73 4.09
C ILE A 67 6.77 0.46 3.85
N ASN A 68 7.64 1.29 4.43
CA ASN A 68 9.08 1.25 4.22
C ASN A 68 9.79 0.74 5.48
N GLY A 69 10.58 -0.31 5.35
CA GLY A 69 11.46 -0.84 6.39
C GLY A 69 12.88 -0.36 6.21
N SER A 70 13.47 0.26 7.25
CA SER A 70 14.86 0.72 7.19
C SER A 70 15.88 -0.43 7.15
N TYR A 71 15.49 -1.61 7.63
CA TYR A 71 16.33 -2.80 7.59
C TYR A 71 16.23 -3.45 6.21
N GLU A 72 17.39 -3.63 5.56
CA GLU A 72 17.52 -4.10 4.17
C GLU A 72 16.81 -3.22 3.11
N GLY A 73 16.30 -2.03 3.48
CA GLY A 73 15.63 -1.11 2.56
C GLY A 73 14.38 -1.69 1.91
N THR A 74 13.66 -2.56 2.62
CA THR A 74 12.46 -3.23 2.09
C THR A 74 11.27 -2.26 1.99
N SER A 75 10.42 -2.43 0.98
CA SER A 75 9.14 -1.69 0.88
C SER A 75 8.00 -2.62 0.50
N THR A 76 6.81 -2.34 1.02
CA THR A 76 5.57 -3.05 0.71
C THR A 76 4.47 -2.04 0.40
N ALA A 77 3.86 -2.14 -0.77
CA ALA A 77 2.72 -1.32 -1.15
C ALA A 77 1.41 -2.09 -0.95
N GLN A 78 0.36 -1.38 -0.52
CA GLN A 78 -1.00 -1.90 -0.53
C GLN A 78 -1.93 -0.96 -1.29
N ASP A 79 -2.84 -1.56 -2.06
CA ASP A 79 -3.82 -0.84 -2.85
C ASP A 79 -5.23 -1.08 -2.30
N ALA A 80 -6.02 -0.02 -2.22
CA ALA A 80 -7.46 -0.09 -2.03
C ALA A 80 -8.15 0.50 -3.26
N LYS A 81 -9.17 -0.21 -3.75
CA LYS A 81 -9.91 0.14 -4.96
C LYS A 81 -11.36 0.44 -4.59
N ILE A 82 -11.82 1.64 -4.91
CA ILE A 82 -13.21 2.05 -4.70
C ILE A 82 -13.82 2.57 -5.99
N TYR A 83 -15.14 2.49 -6.10
CA TYR A 83 -15.89 2.84 -7.30
C TYR A 83 -17.26 3.40 -6.92
N ARG A 84 -17.91 4.06 -7.86
CA ARG A 84 -19.33 4.44 -7.73
C ARG A 84 -20.07 4.18 -9.03
N ASN A 85 -21.35 3.86 -8.90
CA ASN A 85 -22.24 3.73 -10.03
C ASN A 85 -22.81 5.09 -10.43
N ALA A 86 -23.22 5.23 -11.68
CA ALA A 86 -23.95 6.39 -12.17
C ALA A 86 -25.20 5.91 -12.92
N VAL A 87 -26.28 6.69 -12.82
CA VAL A 87 -27.50 6.52 -13.61
C VAL A 87 -27.63 7.71 -14.53
N VAL A 88 -27.89 7.46 -15.80
CA VAL A 88 -28.16 8.49 -16.80
C VAL A 88 -29.66 8.50 -17.08
N ASP A 89 -30.26 9.68 -16.93
CA ASP A 89 -31.62 9.92 -17.41
C ASP A 89 -31.57 10.07 -18.94
N GLU A 90 -32.11 9.08 -19.66
CA GLU A 90 -32.05 9.03 -21.13
C GLU A 90 -32.89 10.13 -21.82
N VAL A 91 -33.81 10.79 -21.12
CA VAL A 91 -34.67 11.86 -21.68
C VAL A 91 -33.97 13.22 -21.58
N THR A 92 -33.28 13.46 -20.47
CA THR A 92 -32.64 14.75 -20.15
C THR A 92 -31.12 14.75 -20.32
N GLY A 93 -30.50 13.59 -20.44
CA GLY A 93 -29.04 13.41 -20.43
C GLY A 93 -28.40 13.62 -19.06
N LYS A 94 -29.19 13.79 -17.99
CA LYS A 94 -28.68 14.09 -16.65
C LYS A 94 -28.02 12.86 -16.03
N VAL A 95 -26.78 13.01 -15.60
CA VAL A 95 -26.06 11.97 -14.83
C VAL A 95 -26.29 12.18 -13.33
N THR A 96 -26.69 11.11 -12.63
CA THR A 96 -26.80 11.06 -11.17
C THR A 96 -25.84 10.01 -10.63
N TYR A 97 -24.92 10.41 -9.77
CA TYR A 97 -23.96 9.50 -9.15
C TYR A 97 -24.52 8.90 -7.87
N GLY A 98 -24.31 7.59 -7.70
CA GLY A 98 -24.56 6.89 -6.44
C GLY A 98 -23.48 7.15 -5.40
N ALA A 99 -23.65 6.55 -4.22
CA ALA A 99 -22.64 6.57 -3.18
C ALA A 99 -21.36 5.84 -3.64
N TRP A 100 -20.21 6.31 -3.15
CA TRP A 100 -18.95 5.58 -3.28
C TRP A 100 -18.97 4.28 -2.48
N SER A 101 -18.39 3.23 -3.05
CA SER A 101 -17.99 2.06 -2.27
C SER A 101 -16.83 2.41 -1.33
N THR A 102 -16.57 1.52 -0.37
CA THR A 102 -15.44 1.64 0.56
C THR A 102 -14.44 0.51 0.31
N GLY A 103 -13.17 0.77 0.64
CA GLY A 103 -12.09 -0.20 0.58
C GLY A 103 -11.30 -0.19 1.88
N ASN A 104 -10.25 -0.99 1.98
CA ASN A 104 -9.35 -0.98 3.13
C ASN A 104 -7.91 -1.23 2.68
N TRP A 105 -6.96 -0.60 3.35
CA TRP A 105 -5.60 -1.12 3.44
C TRP A 105 -5.57 -2.19 4.55
N GLY A 106 -5.07 -3.36 4.20
CA GLY A 106 -5.03 -4.52 5.07
C GLY A 106 -4.07 -4.33 6.25
N PRO A 107 -4.18 -5.19 7.29
CA PRO A 107 -3.22 -5.14 8.38
C PRO A 107 -1.82 -5.52 7.87
N PHE A 108 -0.79 -4.98 8.50
CA PHE A 108 0.60 -5.32 8.21
C PHE A 108 1.31 -5.69 9.51
N THR A 109 2.02 -6.83 9.50
CA THR A 109 2.86 -7.25 10.63
C THR A 109 4.30 -7.02 10.26
N THR A 110 5.01 -6.27 11.08
CA THR A 110 6.41 -5.95 10.84
C THR A 110 7.27 -7.18 11.06
N PRO A 111 8.21 -7.49 10.16
CA PRO A 111 9.17 -8.57 10.37
C PRO A 111 9.91 -8.42 11.71
N THR A 112 10.08 -9.52 12.42
CA THR A 112 10.93 -9.53 13.62
C THR A 112 12.37 -9.76 13.20
N ILE A 113 13.28 -9.00 13.77
CA ILE A 113 14.71 -9.12 13.54
C ILE A 113 15.40 -9.31 14.88
N ASP A 114 16.16 -10.38 15.02
CA ASP A 114 16.83 -10.72 16.26
C ASP A 114 17.78 -9.61 16.69
N GLY A 115 17.69 -9.21 17.96
CA GLY A 115 18.48 -8.12 18.51
C GLY A 115 18.00 -6.72 18.12
N TYR A 116 16.89 -6.57 17.39
CA TYR A 116 16.31 -5.26 17.08
C TYR A 116 14.85 -5.15 17.51
N THR A 117 14.41 -3.93 17.79
CA THR A 117 13.02 -3.59 18.06
C THR A 117 12.51 -2.62 16.99
N PRO A 118 11.47 -2.96 16.22
CA PRO A 118 10.87 -2.02 15.28
C PRO A 118 10.10 -0.92 16.01
N THR A 119 10.05 0.28 15.42
CA THR A 119 9.24 1.41 15.89
C THR A 119 7.74 1.11 15.85
N ILE A 120 7.31 0.26 14.91
CA ILE A 120 5.93 -0.17 14.75
C ILE A 120 5.93 -1.69 14.58
N ALA A 121 5.35 -2.43 15.54
CA ALA A 121 5.27 -3.89 15.47
C ALA A 121 4.17 -4.39 14.51
N SER A 122 3.07 -3.64 14.42
CA SER A 122 1.95 -3.95 13.54
C SER A 122 1.14 -2.71 13.20
N ILE A 123 0.63 -2.67 11.98
CA ILE A 123 -0.30 -1.65 11.49
C ILE A 123 -1.67 -2.31 11.36
N ALA A 124 -2.69 -1.71 11.96
CA ALA A 124 -4.07 -2.20 11.86
C ALA A 124 -4.68 -1.88 10.48
N THR A 125 -5.76 -2.57 10.14
CA THR A 125 -6.56 -2.25 8.95
C THR A 125 -7.03 -0.80 8.99
N LYS A 126 -6.90 -0.10 7.87
CA LYS A 126 -7.35 1.29 7.73
C LYS A 126 -8.42 1.39 6.62
N PRO A 127 -9.61 1.97 6.91
CA PRO A 127 -10.62 2.18 5.90
C PRO A 127 -10.19 3.23 4.89
N VAL A 128 -10.56 3.01 3.64
CA VAL A 128 -10.35 3.90 2.50
C VAL A 128 -11.70 4.35 1.96
N THR A 129 -11.88 5.66 1.87
CA THR A 129 -13.05 6.32 1.29
C THR A 129 -12.61 7.24 0.17
N TYR A 130 -13.57 7.79 -0.58
CA TYR A 130 -13.26 8.80 -1.56
C TYR A 130 -12.61 10.02 -0.91
N GLY A 131 -11.46 10.46 -1.45
CA GLY A 131 -10.66 11.56 -0.89
C GLY A 131 -9.64 11.11 0.17
N THR A 132 -9.47 9.82 0.43
CA THR A 132 -8.31 9.34 1.21
C THR A 132 -7.04 9.60 0.42
N ASP A 133 -6.15 10.42 0.98
CA ASP A 133 -4.84 10.70 0.41
C ASP A 133 -3.92 9.48 0.48
N PRO A 134 -2.96 9.31 -0.45
CA PRO A 134 -1.92 8.30 -0.32
C PRO A 134 -1.08 8.48 0.95
N GLU A 135 -0.62 7.38 1.52
CA GLU A 135 0.15 7.40 2.76
C GLU A 135 1.49 6.68 2.64
N SER A 136 2.44 7.09 3.48
CA SER A 136 3.71 6.42 3.68
C SER A 136 3.92 6.17 5.17
N VAL A 137 4.32 4.95 5.52
CA VAL A 137 4.65 4.54 6.88
C VAL A 137 6.09 4.06 6.92
N ASP A 138 6.93 4.76 7.68
CA ASP A 138 8.34 4.40 7.84
C ASP A 138 8.55 3.63 9.15
N ILE A 139 9.16 2.46 9.03
CA ILE A 139 9.48 1.55 10.13
C ILE A 139 11.00 1.48 10.26
N THR A 140 11.51 2.06 11.34
CA THR A 140 12.91 1.93 11.73
C THR A 140 13.11 0.89 12.81
N TYR A 141 14.30 0.26 12.83
CA TYR A 141 14.69 -0.73 13.82
C TYR A 141 15.74 -0.15 14.77
N THR A 142 15.45 -0.23 16.07
CA THR A 142 16.37 0.19 17.13
C THR A 142 17.12 -1.04 17.66
N PRO A 143 18.47 -1.06 17.66
CA PRO A 143 19.23 -2.17 18.23
C PRO A 143 18.98 -2.27 19.74
N ASN A 144 18.69 -3.48 20.20
CA ASN A 144 18.37 -3.80 21.58
C ASN A 144 19.62 -3.71 22.45
N ALA A 145 19.45 -3.35 23.73
CA ALA A 145 20.52 -3.43 24.71
C ALA A 145 20.94 -4.90 24.91
N GLN A 146 22.24 -5.13 24.99
CA GLN A 146 22.86 -6.41 25.28
C GLN A 146 23.83 -6.26 26.45
N THR A 147 23.95 -7.34 27.22
CA THR A 147 24.91 -7.43 28.33
C THR A 147 25.68 -8.74 28.16
N THR A 148 27.01 -8.65 28.22
CA THR A 148 27.90 -9.80 28.30
C THR A 148 28.85 -9.65 29.48
N ASN A 149 29.55 -10.73 29.82
CA ASN A 149 30.51 -10.77 30.92
C ASN A 149 31.87 -11.27 30.41
N ILE A 150 32.94 -10.56 30.78
CA ILE A 150 34.31 -11.04 30.63
C ILE A 150 34.68 -11.75 31.93
N ILE A 151 34.94 -13.05 31.85
CA ILE A 151 35.25 -13.90 33.00
C ILE A 151 36.75 -14.19 33.02
N TYR A 152 37.43 -13.80 34.10
CA TYR A 152 38.83 -14.13 34.36
C TYR A 152 38.90 -15.37 35.23
N LYS A 153 39.74 -16.32 34.84
CA LYS A 153 39.98 -17.54 35.60
C LYS A 153 41.45 -17.70 35.93
N ASP A 154 41.74 -18.33 37.05
CA ASP A 154 43.10 -18.75 37.41
C ASP A 154 43.51 -20.06 36.69
N GLU A 155 44.71 -20.56 37.01
CA GLU A 155 45.28 -21.79 36.44
C GLU A 155 44.44 -23.05 36.76
N ASP A 156 43.72 -23.04 37.89
CA ASP A 156 42.81 -24.12 38.30
C ASP A 156 41.41 -23.99 37.69
N GLY A 157 41.15 -22.92 36.94
CA GLY A 157 39.87 -22.64 36.28
C GLY A 157 38.80 -21.98 37.18
N GLN A 158 39.17 -21.55 38.39
CA GLN A 158 38.28 -20.79 39.27
C GLN A 158 38.15 -19.35 38.78
N THR A 159 36.92 -18.81 38.82
CA THR A 159 36.67 -17.42 38.45
C THR A 159 37.21 -16.47 39.50
N ILE A 160 38.15 -15.61 39.09
CA ILE A 160 38.82 -14.64 39.97
C ILE A 160 38.31 -13.20 39.78
N LYS A 161 37.69 -12.89 38.63
CA LYS A 161 37.06 -11.59 38.36
C LYS A 161 35.99 -11.75 37.28
N THR A 162 34.98 -10.89 37.30
CA THR A 162 34.01 -10.77 36.22
C THR A 162 33.76 -9.29 35.94
N ASP A 163 34.01 -8.88 34.71
CA ASP A 163 33.72 -7.53 34.23
C ASP A 163 32.46 -7.58 33.36
N LYS A 164 31.45 -6.78 33.74
CA LYS A 164 30.22 -6.62 32.95
C LYS A 164 30.48 -5.67 31.79
N VAL A 165 30.03 -6.04 30.60
CA VAL A 165 30.10 -5.22 29.39
C VAL A 165 28.69 -5.03 28.86
N ASP A 166 28.22 -3.80 28.89
CA ASP A 166 26.93 -3.40 28.33
C ASP A 166 27.15 -2.74 26.97
N GLY A 167 26.27 -3.04 26.02
CA GLY A 167 26.27 -2.44 24.67
C GLY A 167 24.91 -2.63 24.02
N LYS A 168 24.84 -2.42 22.71
CA LYS A 168 23.67 -2.73 21.89
C LYS A 168 24.02 -3.76 20.81
N THR A 169 23.00 -4.35 20.19
CA THR A 169 23.18 -5.17 19.00
C THR A 169 23.97 -4.40 17.94
N ASP A 170 24.96 -5.07 17.35
CA ASP A 170 25.92 -4.54 16.37
C ASP A 170 26.80 -3.37 16.86
N GLU A 171 26.80 -3.07 18.16
CA GLU A 171 27.73 -2.12 18.76
C GLU A 171 29.07 -2.78 19.08
N THR A 172 30.17 -2.16 18.66
CA THR A 172 31.52 -2.51 19.15
C THR A 172 31.81 -1.71 20.41
N VAL A 173 32.02 -2.39 21.54
CA VAL A 173 32.33 -1.78 22.83
C VAL A 173 33.80 -2.01 23.18
N ASP A 174 34.55 -0.93 23.40
CA ASP A 174 35.94 -1.01 23.85
C ASP A 174 36.01 -1.42 25.33
N VAL A 175 36.62 -2.58 25.57
CA VAL A 175 36.76 -3.15 26.92
C VAL A 175 38.11 -2.77 27.51
N HIS A 176 38.10 -1.97 28.58
CA HIS A 176 39.29 -1.54 29.30
C HIS A 176 39.56 -2.46 30.49
N SER A 177 39.93 -3.69 30.16
CA SER A 177 40.06 -4.79 31.10
C SER A 177 41.49 -4.93 31.63
N THR A 178 41.66 -4.82 32.95
CA THR A 178 42.96 -5.05 33.62
C THR A 178 42.99 -6.43 34.28
N ILE A 179 44.09 -7.17 34.04
CA ILE A 179 44.35 -8.47 34.66
C ILE A 179 44.80 -8.24 36.10
N PRO A 180 44.19 -8.91 37.11
CA PRO A 180 44.69 -8.87 38.47
C PRO A 180 46.15 -9.35 38.53
N ALA A 181 47.01 -8.65 39.28
CA ALA A 181 48.35 -9.14 39.55
C ALA A 181 48.25 -10.44 40.36
N GLY A 182 48.97 -11.48 39.90
CA GLY A 182 49.11 -12.76 40.59
C GLY A 182 50.02 -12.67 41.81
#